data_AF-J7RD63-F1
#
_entry.id   AF-J7RD63-F1
#
_cell.length_a   1.000
_cell.length_b   1.000
_cell.length_c   1.000
_cell.angle_alpha   90.00
_cell.angle_beta   90.00
_cell.angle_gamma   90.00
#
_symmetry.space_group_name_H-M   'P 1'
#
loop_
_entity.id
_entity.type
_entity.pdbx_description
1 polymer ?
#
loop_
_entity_poly.entity_id
_entity_poly.type
_entity_poly.pdbx_seq_one_letter_code
_entity_poly.pdbx_strand_id
1 'polypeptide(L)'
;FFFTLPIGIITATTNQTPGLNIITEYIIGYLYPGRPVANMCFKVYGYISMHQALMFLQDFKLGHYMKIPPRTMFMAQVVGTMIAAFVYLGTAWWLMDTIPNICDIELLSAGSPWTCPGDHVFYDASVIWGLIGPRRIFGDLGT
;
A
#
# COMPACT_ATOMS: atom_id res chain seq x y z
N PHE A 1 7.06 -0.88 -12.41
CA PHE A 1 7.25 0.13 -13.47
C PHE A 1 6.63 -0.25 -14.81
N PHE A 2 6.87 -1.42 -15.41
CA PHE A 2 6.22 -1.76 -16.70
C PHE A 2 4.68 -1.72 -16.63
N PHE A 3 4.09 -2.16 -15.52
CA PHE A 3 2.64 -2.17 -15.31
C PHE A 3 2.02 -0.79 -15.06
N THR A 4 2.80 0.26 -14.74
CA THR A 4 2.24 1.57 -14.37
C THR A 4 1.52 2.24 -15.55
N LEU A 5 2.08 2.09 -16.75
CA LEU A 5 1.58 2.72 -17.97
C LEU A 5 0.23 2.14 -18.46
N PRO A 6 0.07 0.80 -18.63
CA PRO A 6 -1.21 0.24 -19.03
C PRO A 6 -2.30 0.44 -17.96
N ILE A 7 -1.94 0.35 -16.67
CA ILE A 7 -2.90 0.57 -15.58
C ILE A 7 -3.33 2.03 -15.54
N GLY A 8 -2.41 2.98 -15.74
CA GLY A 8 -2.75 4.39 -15.84
C GLY A 8 -3.73 4.69 -16.97
N ILE A 9 -3.59 4.03 -18.12
CA ILE A 9 -4.53 4.15 -19.25
C ILE A 9 -5.92 3.59 -18.88
N ILE A 10 -5.96 2.42 -18.23
CA ILE A 10 -7.21 1.81 -17.78
C ILE A 10 -7.90 2.72 -16.75
N THR A 11 -7.18 3.17 -15.73
CA THR A 11 -7.73 4.07 -14.71
C THR A 11 -8.18 5.40 -15.30
N ALA A 12 -7.47 5.94 -16.30
CA ALA A 12 -7.89 7.17 -16.97
C ALA A 12 -9.17 7.01 -17.81
N THR A 13 -9.46 5.80 -18.29
CA THR A 13 -10.60 5.52 -19.19
C THR A 13 -11.81 4.97 -18.44
N THR A 14 -11.61 4.10 -17.46
CA THR A 14 -12.69 3.42 -16.70
C THR A 14 -12.91 4.01 -15.32
N ASN A 15 -11.99 4.86 -14.83
CA ASN A 15 -11.95 5.34 -13.45
C ASN A 15 -11.85 4.21 -12.40
N GLN A 16 -11.46 3.01 -12.81
CA GLN A 16 -11.22 1.87 -11.95
C GLN A 16 -9.72 1.64 -11.84
N THR A 17 -9.22 1.47 -10.61
CA THR A 17 -7.85 1.03 -10.34
C THR A 17 -7.88 -0.48 -10.11
N PRO A 18 -7.55 -1.32 -11.11
CA PRO A 18 -7.56 -2.76 -10.93
C PRO A 18 -6.55 -3.14 -9.82
N GLY A 19 -7.03 -3.89 -8.83
CA GLY A 19 -6.25 -4.31 -7.66
C GLY A 19 -5.19 -5.35 -8.00
N LEU A 20 -4.09 -4.94 -8.64
CA LEU A 20 -2.98 -5.84 -9.00
C LEU A 20 -2.11 -6.29 -7.82
N ASN A 21 -2.37 -5.80 -6.61
CA ASN A 21 -1.69 -6.24 -5.38
C ASN A 21 -1.55 -7.76 -5.31
N ILE A 22 -2.65 -8.47 -5.58
CA ILE A 22 -2.74 -9.92 -5.48
C ILE A 22 -1.86 -10.61 -6.51
N ILE A 23 -1.74 -10.09 -7.74
CA ILE A 23 -0.92 -10.70 -8.80
C ILE A 23 0.56 -10.57 -8.46
N THR A 24 0.99 -9.41 -7.96
CA THR A 24 2.38 -9.21 -7.55
C THR A 24 2.76 -10.06 -6.36
N GLU A 25 1.86 -10.17 -5.38
CA GLU A 25 2.03 -11.02 -4.19
C GLU A 25 2.02 -12.52 -4.57
N TYR A 26 1.21 -12.92 -5.54
CA TYR A 26 1.17 -14.28 -6.06
C TYR A 26 2.48 -14.69 -6.74
N ILE A 27 3.03 -13.85 -7.62
CA ILE A 27 4.26 -14.15 -8.35
C ILE A 27 5.45 -14.30 -7.38
N ILE A 28 5.64 -13.34 -6.47
CA ILE A 28 6.75 -13.38 -5.52
C ILE A 28 6.56 -14.49 -4.48
N GLY A 29 5.32 -14.76 -4.06
CA GLY A 29 4.98 -15.87 -3.18
C GLY A 29 5.30 -17.24 -3.77
N TYR A 30 5.23 -17.39 -5.10
CA TYR A 30 5.68 -18.61 -5.79
C TYR A 30 7.20 -18.67 -5.95
N LEU A 31 7.86 -17.53 -6.20
CA LEU A 31 9.29 -17.45 -6.45
C LEU A 31 10.12 -17.55 -5.16
N TYR A 32 9.62 -16.98 -4.06
CA TYR A 32 10.33 -16.90 -2.78
C TYR A 32 9.38 -17.08 -1.58
N PRO A 33 8.80 -18.28 -1.40
CA PRO A 33 7.87 -18.58 -0.32
C PRO A 33 8.53 -18.56 1.06
N GLY A 34 7.74 -18.29 2.10
CA GLY A 34 8.16 -18.34 3.50
C GLY A 34 8.80 -17.05 4.04
N ARG A 35 8.87 -15.99 3.22
CA ARG A 35 9.47 -14.70 3.59
C ARG A 35 8.44 -13.57 3.49
N PRO A 36 7.62 -13.33 4.52
CA PRO A 36 6.54 -12.34 4.47
C PRO A 36 7.07 -10.90 4.28
N VAL A 37 8.22 -10.56 4.88
CA VAL A 37 8.85 -9.23 4.73
C VAL A 37 9.24 -8.97 3.26
N ALA A 38 9.77 -9.97 2.56
CA ALA A 38 10.14 -9.83 1.16
C ALA A 38 8.91 -9.61 0.26
N ASN A 39 7.80 -10.31 0.56
CA ASN A 39 6.53 -10.12 -0.13
C ASN A 39 5.98 -8.70 0.09
N MET A 40 6.01 -8.20 1.33
CA MET A 40 5.59 -6.82 1.63
C MET A 40 6.43 -5.79 0.88
N CYS A 41 7.76 -5.92 0.87
CA CYS A 41 8.61 -5.02 0.09
C CYS A 41 8.23 -5.06 -1.40
N PHE A 42 8.02 -6.25 -1.97
CA PHE A 42 7.66 -6.39 -3.38
C PHE A 42 6.30 -5.75 -3.69
N LYS A 43 5.30 -5.89 -2.82
CA LYS A 43 4.01 -5.21 -2.93
C LYS A 43 4.14 -3.68 -2.89
N VAL A 44 4.92 -3.16 -1.95
CA VAL A 44 5.16 -1.71 -1.81
C VAL A 44 5.80 -1.16 -3.09
N TYR A 45 6.84 -1.84 -3.60
CA TYR A 45 7.51 -1.43 -4.83
C TYR A 45 6.67 -1.66 -6.09
N GLY A 46 5.84 -2.71 -6.12
CA GLY A 46 5.08 -3.12 -7.29
C GLY A 46 3.77 -2.34 -7.48
N TYR A 47 3.04 -2.10 -6.39
CA TYR A 47 1.69 -1.52 -6.43
C TYR A 47 1.60 -0.17 -5.73
N ILE A 48 2.13 -0.02 -4.51
CA ILE A 48 1.96 1.25 -3.76
C ILE A 48 2.69 2.39 -4.49
N SER A 49 3.90 2.14 -4.97
CA SER A 49 4.65 3.11 -5.77
C SER A 49 3.88 3.56 -7.03
N MET A 50 3.21 2.62 -7.70
CA MET A 50 2.39 2.89 -8.87
C MET A 50 1.17 3.72 -8.51
N HIS A 51 0.46 3.36 -7.44
CA HIS A 51 -0.71 4.09 -6.98
C HIS A 51 -0.35 5.55 -6.67
N GLN A 52 0.75 5.78 -5.97
CA GLN A 52 1.24 7.13 -5.71
C GLN A 52 1.62 7.87 -6.99
N ALA A 53 2.22 7.21 -7.97
CA ALA A 53 2.51 7.81 -9.27
C ALA A 53 1.24 8.23 -10.03
N LEU A 54 0.15 7.45 -9.93
CA LEU A 54 -1.13 7.81 -10.55
C LEU A 54 -1.78 9.01 -9.85
N MET A 55 -1.77 9.06 -8.52
CA MET A 55 -2.26 10.22 -7.75
C MET A 55 -1.48 11.49 -8.13
N PHE A 56 -0.15 11.37 -8.22
CA PHE A 56 0.73 12.47 -8.64
C PHE A 56 0.39 13.00 -10.04
N LEU A 57 0.09 12.10 -10.98
CA LEU A 57 -0.36 12.44 -12.34
C LEU A 57 -1.75 13.09 -12.35
N GLN A 58 -2.68 12.62 -11.50
CA GLN A 58 -4.01 13.22 -11.36
C GLN A 58 -3.92 14.67 -10.89
N ASP A 59 -3.07 14.93 -9.90
CA ASP A 59 -2.82 16.28 -9.41
C ASP A 59 -2.14 17.16 -10.47
N PHE A 60 -1.22 16.63 -11.28
CA PHE A 60 -0.67 17.40 -12.40
C PHE A 60 -1.72 17.77 -13.43
N LYS A 61 -2.67 16.87 -13.72
CA LYS A 61 -3.79 17.16 -14.61
C LYS A 61 -4.64 18.30 -14.05
N LEU A 62 -4.94 18.27 -12.75
CA LEU A 62 -5.65 19.35 -12.07
C LEU A 62 -4.86 20.67 -12.13
N GLY A 63 -3.56 20.63 -11.84
CA GLY A 63 -2.67 21.80 -11.91
C GLY A 63 -2.62 22.41 -13.32
N HIS A 64 -2.66 21.57 -14.36
CA HIS A 64 -2.77 22.03 -15.74
C HIS A 64 -4.10 22.76 -16.00
N TYR A 65 -5.22 22.26 -15.46
CA TYR A 65 -6.52 22.95 -15.54
C TYR A 65 -6.52 24.29 -14.81
N MET A 66 -5.79 24.41 -13.70
CA MET A 66 -5.65 25.65 -12.93
C MET A 66 -4.55 26.59 -13.47
N LYS A 67 -3.90 26.24 -14.59
CA LYS A 67 -2.79 26.99 -15.21
C LYS A 67 -1.58 27.21 -14.29
N ILE A 68 -1.35 26.32 -13.34
CA ILE A 68 -0.18 26.38 -12.45
C ILE A 68 1.04 25.85 -13.20
N PRO A 69 2.20 26.52 -13.14
CA PRO A 69 3.41 26.04 -13.78
C PRO A 69 3.84 24.67 -13.20
N PRO A 70 4.22 23.69 -14.04
CA PRO A 70 4.45 22.31 -13.63
C PRO A 70 5.60 22.14 -12.63
N ARG A 71 6.60 23.04 -12.68
CA ARG A 71 7.74 23.03 -11.74
C ARG A 71 7.30 23.34 -10.31
N THR A 72 6.42 24.32 -10.14
CA THR A 72 5.88 24.70 -8.82
C THR A 72 4.97 23.61 -8.29
N MET A 73 4.15 23.00 -9.16
CA MET A 73 3.29 21.87 -8.77
C MET A 73 4.12 20.67 -8.29
N PHE A 74 5.17 20.29 -9.03
CA PHE A 74 6.08 19.21 -8.65
C PHE A 74 6.71 19.47 -7.28
N MET A 75 7.24 20.67 -7.06
CA MET A 75 7.87 21.03 -5.78
C MET A 75 6.87 21.01 -4.62
N ALA A 76 5.65 21.51 -4.83
CA ALA A 76 4.60 21.48 -3.81
C ALA A 76 4.24 20.05 -3.39
N GLN A 77 4.09 19.13 -4.36
CA GLN A 77 3.80 17.73 -4.09
C GLN A 77 4.95 17.01 -3.39
N VAL A 78 6.20 17.25 -3.81
CA VAL A 78 7.39 16.64 -3.19
C VAL A 78 7.54 17.12 -1.74
N VAL A 79 7.42 18.42 -1.49
CA VAL A 79 7.50 18.96 -0.13
C VAL A 79 6.34 18.45 0.73
N GLY A 80 5.11 18.46 0.19
CA GLY A 80 3.93 17.95 0.90
C GLY A 80 4.04 16.47 1.27
N THR A 81 4.53 15.63 0.35
CA THR A 81 4.73 14.19 0.62
C THR A 81 5.82 13.95 1.65
N MET A 82 6.91 14.72 1.62
CA MET A 82 7.97 14.63 2.65
C MET A 82 7.44 15.00 4.04
N ILE A 83 6.69 16.10 4.16
CA ILE A 83 6.09 16.52 5.43
C ILE A 83 5.09 15.45 5.91
N ALA A 84 4.21 14.96 5.03
CA ALA A 84 3.24 13.93 5.36
C ALA A 84 3.91 12.65 5.86
N ALA A 85 5.03 12.23 5.24
CA ALA A 85 5.78 11.05 5.66
C ALA A 85 6.33 11.19 7.09
N PHE A 86 6.93 12.33 7.43
CA PHE A 86 7.45 12.58 8.78
C PHE A 86 6.35 12.67 9.83
N VAL A 87 5.26 13.37 9.52
CA VAL A 87 4.11 13.48 10.44
C VAL A 87 3.50 12.11 10.67
N TYR A 88 3.26 11.33 9.62
CA TYR A 88 2.70 9.99 9.73
C TYR A 88 3.58 9.09 10.60
N LEU A 89 4.89 9.03 10.33
CA LEU A 89 5.84 8.23 11.11
C LEU A 89 5.87 8.67 12.59
N GLY A 90 5.92 9.98 12.84
CA GLY A 90 5.93 10.53 14.19
C GLY A 90 4.64 10.20 14.96
N THR A 91 3.48 10.35 14.31
CA THR A 91 2.19 10.00 14.93
C THR A 91 2.07 8.51 15.19
N ALA A 92 2.53 7.66 14.27
CA ALA A 92 2.48 6.21 14.45
C ALA A 92 3.35 5.77 15.62
N TRP A 93 4.57 6.31 15.71
CA TRP A 93 5.50 5.99 16.80
C TRP A 93 4.95 6.46 18.16
N TRP A 94 4.44 7.69 18.23
CA TRP A 94 3.84 8.23 19.46
C TRP A 94 2.62 7.42 19.91
N LEU A 95 1.78 7.00 18.97
CA LEU A 95 0.57 6.25 19.27
C LEU A 95 0.88 4.82 19.78
N MET A 96 1.89 4.16 19.20
CA MET A 96 2.35 2.85 19.66
C MET A 96 3.01 2.89 21.05
N ASP A 97 3.66 4.00 21.42
CA ASP A 97 4.29 4.17 22.75
C ASP A 97 3.27 4.51 23.85
N THR A 98 2.22 5.26 23.50
CA THR A 98 1.21 5.72 24.47
C THR A 98 0.09 4.72 24.73
N ILE A 99 -0.29 3.91 23.75
CA ILE A 99 -1.39 2.95 23.85
C ILE A 99 -0.85 1.52 23.70
N PRO A 100 -0.70 0.76 24.80
CA PRO A 100 -0.26 -0.62 24.73
C PRO A 100 -1.32 -1.49 24.02
N ASN A 101 -0.86 -2.41 23.17
CA ASN A 101 -1.72 -3.31 22.38
C ASN A 101 -2.74 -2.58 21.50
N ILE A 102 -2.37 -1.41 20.97
CA ILE A 102 -3.17 -0.76 19.95
C ILE A 102 -3.44 -1.73 18.80
N CYS A 103 -4.69 -1.75 18.31
CA CYS A 103 -5.21 -2.68 17.30
C CYS A 103 -5.65 -4.06 17.79
N ASP A 104 -5.41 -4.44 19.05
CA ASP A 104 -5.94 -5.67 19.65
C ASP A 104 -7.20 -5.37 20.48
N ILE A 105 -8.37 -5.75 19.94
CA ILE A 105 -9.67 -5.46 20.55
C ILE A 105 -9.93 -6.22 21.86
N GLU A 106 -9.22 -7.32 22.12
CA GLU A 106 -9.41 -8.13 23.34
C GLU A 106 -8.63 -7.57 24.52
N LEU A 107 -7.46 -7.00 24.25
CA LEU A 107 -6.57 -6.41 25.26
C LEU A 107 -6.88 -4.92 25.56
N LEU A 108 -7.73 -4.29 24.76
CA LEU A 108 -8.10 -2.89 24.89
C LEU A 108 -9.31 -2.69 25.82
N SER A 109 -9.42 -1.50 26.42
CA SER A 109 -10.56 -1.19 27.30
C SER A 109 -11.89 -1.26 26.53
N ALA A 110 -12.92 -1.83 27.17
CA ALA A 110 -14.24 -1.98 26.58
C ALA A 110 -14.81 -0.60 26.18
N GLY A 111 -14.99 -0.39 24.87
CA GLY A 111 -15.49 0.88 24.29
C GLY A 111 -14.41 1.78 23.67
N SER A 112 -13.16 1.32 23.57
CA SER A 112 -12.11 2.02 22.83
C SER A 112 -12.42 2.06 21.31
N PRO A 113 -12.19 3.20 20.62
CA PRO A 113 -12.48 3.34 19.19
C PRO A 113 -11.40 2.76 18.27
N TRP A 114 -10.29 2.27 18.82
CA TRP A 114 -9.12 1.85 18.07
C TRP A 114 -9.28 0.45 17.50
N THR A 115 -9.78 0.39 16.28
CA THR A 115 -9.82 -0.81 15.45
C THR A 115 -8.94 -0.50 14.24
N CYS A 116 -7.89 -1.28 13.97
CA CYS A 116 -6.96 -1.02 12.86
C CYS A 116 -7.20 -1.99 11.68
N PRO A 117 -8.38 -1.95 11.04
CA PRO A 117 -8.77 -2.95 10.05
C PRO A 117 -7.84 -2.94 8.82
N GLY A 118 -7.31 -1.77 8.43
CA GLY A 118 -6.41 -1.64 7.30
C GLY A 118 -5.08 -2.36 7.52
N ASP A 119 -4.49 -2.22 8.72
CA ASP A 119 -3.22 -2.84 9.07
C ASP A 119 -3.35 -4.36 9.21
N HIS A 120 -4.46 -4.83 9.79
CA HIS A 120 -4.78 -6.26 9.87
C HIS A 120 -4.88 -6.89 8.47
N VAL A 121 -5.62 -6.27 7.55
CA VAL A 121 -5.73 -6.78 6.16
C VAL A 121 -4.37 -6.80 5.47
N PHE A 122 -3.52 -5.79 5.71
CA PHE A 122 -2.19 -5.73 5.12
C PHE A 122 -1.29 -6.84 5.67
N TYR A 123 -1.32 -7.06 6.99
CA TYR A 123 -0.61 -8.14 7.67
C TYR A 123 -1.07 -9.53 7.20
N ASP A 124 -2.37 -9.79 7.21
CA ASP A 124 -2.96 -11.06 6.78
C ASP A 124 -2.60 -11.39 5.34
N ALA A 125 -2.63 -10.40 4.44
CA ALA A 125 -2.21 -10.60 3.06
C ALA A 125 -0.74 -11.05 2.96
N SER A 126 0.15 -10.52 3.80
CA SER A 126 1.55 -10.95 3.81
C SER A 126 1.74 -12.37 4.32
N VAL A 127 0.90 -12.80 5.25
CA VAL A 127 0.89 -14.18 5.76
C VAL A 127 0.39 -15.14 4.69
N ILE A 128 -0.77 -14.84 4.10
CA ILE A 128 -1.41 -15.68 3.07
C ILE A 128 -0.50 -15.82 1.85
N TRP A 129 -0.10 -14.70 1.25
CA TRP A 129 0.62 -14.71 -0.02
C TRP A 129 2.13 -14.87 0.13
N GLY A 130 2.72 -14.45 1.26
CA GLY A 130 4.16 -14.46 1.50
C GLY A 130 4.65 -15.61 2.37
N LEU A 131 4.06 -15.80 3.56
CA LEU A 131 4.49 -16.82 4.51
C LEU A 131 4.03 -18.22 4.12
N ILE A 132 2.72 -18.41 3.90
CA ILE A 132 2.15 -19.69 3.46
C ILE A 132 2.50 -19.92 1.99
N GLY A 133 2.28 -18.89 1.18
CA GLY A 133 2.57 -18.87 -0.23
C GLY A 133 1.50 -19.58 -1.08
N PRO A 134 1.28 -19.10 -2.32
CA PRO A 134 0.25 -19.63 -3.22
C PRO A 134 0.42 -21.10 -3.58
N ARG A 135 1.64 -21.66 -3.48
CA ARG A 135 1.91 -23.08 -3.78
C ARG A 135 1.30 -24.06 -2.77
N ARG A 136 1.11 -23.64 -1.52
CA ARG A 136 0.40 -24.45 -0.49
C ARG A 136 -1.11 -24.24 -0.51
N ILE A 137 -1.57 -23.06 -0.93
CA ILE A 137 -3.00 -22.73 -0.96
C ILE A 137 -3.68 -23.24 -2.24
N PHE A 138 -3.00 -23.14 -3.38
CA PHE A 138 -3.56 -23.41 -4.71
C PHE A 138 -2.74 -24.43 -5.52
N GLY A 139 -1.79 -25.12 -4.89
CA GLY A 139 -0.89 -26.08 -5.56
C GLY A 139 -0.90 -27.47 -4.90
N ASP A 140 -0.04 -28.33 -5.44
CA ASP A 140 0.10 -29.76 -5.09
C ASP A 140 0.46 -30.04 -3.60
N LEU A 141 0.96 -29.04 -2.87
CA LEU A 141 1.34 -29.19 -1.46
C LEU A 141 0.20 -28.86 -0.48
N GLY A 142 -1.04 -28.74 -0.96
CA GLY A 142 -2.22 -28.49 -0.14
C GLY A 142 -2.73 -29.77 0.51
N THR A 143 -2.28 -30.05 1.73
CA THR A 143 -2.95 -30.95 2.69
C THR A 143 -3.46 -30.15 3.86
#